data_AF-F9XP28-F1
#
_entry.id   AF-F9XP28-F1
#
_cell.length_a   1.000
_cell.length_b   1.000
_cell.length_c   1.000
_cell.angle_alpha   90.00
_cell.angle_beta   90.00
_cell.angle_gamma   90.00
#
_symmetry.space_group_name_H-M   'P 1'
#
loop_
_entity.id
_entity.type
_entity.pdbx_description
1 polymer ?
#
loop_
_entity_poly.entity_id
_entity_poly.type
_entity_poly.pdbx_seq_one_letter_code
_entity_poly.pdbx_strand_id
1 'polypeptide(L)'
;QKYTVQPVGIWGRIHKFFALDPARSSGVPLNPQFRNPPPGGNDPLEYTDAVTTPAADIADNPYWKRDVRRSYPKLSVVTQPDVVGLLSVGSAAAPKEDVLKIGDAGKNQLVEVKQEGEKGLSTYFEKNKGTFASVLGSDGLPPLPPSMNRQGGK
;
A
#
# COMPACT_ATOMS: atom_id res chain seq x y z
N GLN A 1 -0.84 -38.98 -3.60
CA GLN A 1 -0.06 -39.90 -4.45
C GLN A 1 1.33 -39.30 -4.66
N LYS A 2 2.38 -40.11 -4.82
CA LYS A 2 3.78 -39.65 -4.94
C LYS A 2 4.37 -40.11 -6.27
N TYR A 3 4.94 -39.19 -7.05
CA TYR A 3 5.51 -39.44 -8.38
C TYR A 3 6.99 -39.85 -8.28
N THR A 4 7.25 -41.00 -7.68
CA THR A 4 8.60 -41.56 -7.51
C THR A 4 8.63 -43.02 -7.97
N VAL A 5 9.81 -43.53 -8.32
CA VAL A 5 10.01 -44.96 -8.59
C VAL A 5 9.67 -45.75 -7.33
N GLN A 6 8.78 -46.74 -7.47
CA GLN A 6 8.32 -47.60 -6.37
C GLN A 6 8.66 -49.06 -6.67
N PRO A 7 8.99 -49.87 -5.64
CA PRO A 7 9.20 -51.30 -5.82
C PRO A 7 7.89 -51.99 -6.22
N VAL A 8 7.95 -52.85 -7.23
CA VAL A 8 6.80 -53.61 -7.76
C VAL A 8 6.94 -55.11 -7.44
N GLY A 9 5.84 -55.87 -7.56
CA GLY A 9 5.84 -57.31 -7.36
C GLY A 9 6.17 -57.75 -5.93
N ILE A 10 6.99 -58.80 -5.78
CA ILE A 10 7.38 -59.36 -4.48
C ILE A 10 8.11 -58.31 -3.63
N TRP A 11 9.01 -57.51 -4.23
CA TRP A 11 9.74 -56.45 -3.55
C TRP A 11 8.83 -55.35 -3.01
N GLY A 12 7.73 -55.04 -3.71
CA GLY A 12 6.70 -54.11 -3.21
C GLY A 12 5.98 -54.62 -1.96
N ARG A 13 5.78 -55.95 -1.84
CA ARG A 13 5.19 -56.57 -0.64
C ARG A 13 6.18 -56.57 0.53
N ILE A 14 7.45 -56.90 0.28
CA ILE A 14 8.52 -56.86 1.28
C ILE A 14 8.68 -55.43 1.83
N HIS A 15 8.73 -54.42 0.94
CA HIS A 15 8.80 -53.02 1.35
C HIS A 15 7.63 -52.62 2.27
N LYS A 16 6.39 -52.98 1.90
CA LYS A 16 5.21 -52.64 2.71
C LYS A 16 5.20 -53.31 4.08
N PHE A 17 5.84 -54.48 4.22
CA PHE A 17 5.88 -55.21 5.48
C PHE A 17 6.99 -54.73 6.42
N PHE A 18 8.18 -54.40 5.87
CA PHE A 18 9.35 -54.03 6.67
C PHE A 18 9.57 -52.52 6.83
N ALA A 19 8.95 -51.68 5.99
CA ALA A 19 9.09 -50.24 6.13
C ALA A 19 8.37 -49.73 7.39
N LEU A 20 9.05 -48.87 8.17
CA LEU A 20 8.48 -48.20 9.33
C LEU A 20 7.25 -47.34 8.95
N ASP A 21 7.31 -46.70 7.78
CA ASP A 21 6.20 -45.98 7.16
C ASP A 21 6.09 -46.40 5.68
N PRO A 22 5.21 -47.36 5.36
CA PRO A 22 4.99 -47.83 3.99
C PRO A 22 4.46 -46.75 3.03
N ALA A 23 3.96 -45.62 3.54
CA ALA A 23 3.52 -44.50 2.72
C ALA A 23 4.69 -43.60 2.29
N ARG A 24 5.89 -43.75 2.89
CA ARG A 24 7.10 -43.00 2.52
C ARG A 24 7.61 -43.39 1.13
N SER A 25 8.15 -42.43 0.39
CA SER A 25 8.70 -42.62 -0.97
C SER A 25 10.22 -42.73 -0.97
N SER A 26 10.77 -43.35 -2.01
CA SER A 26 12.21 -43.45 -2.30
C SER A 26 12.87 -42.10 -2.65
N GLY A 27 12.08 -41.11 -3.08
CA GLY A 27 12.58 -39.80 -3.50
C GLY A 27 13.22 -39.78 -4.90
N VAL A 28 13.22 -40.90 -5.62
CA VAL A 28 13.72 -40.99 -7.00
C VAL A 28 12.59 -40.64 -7.97
N PRO A 29 12.67 -39.55 -8.76
CA PRO A 29 11.62 -39.16 -9.69
C PRO A 29 11.39 -40.21 -10.78
N LEU A 30 10.19 -40.23 -11.36
CA LEU A 30 9.88 -41.10 -12.51
C LEU A 30 10.47 -40.51 -13.79
N ASN A 31 11.49 -41.15 -14.36
CA ASN A 31 12.18 -40.68 -15.59
C ASN A 31 11.23 -40.34 -16.76
N PRO A 32 10.14 -41.09 -17.03
CA PRO A 32 9.26 -40.78 -18.15
C PRO A 32 8.44 -39.49 -17.97
N GLN A 33 8.26 -39.02 -16.73
CA GLN A 33 7.39 -37.88 -16.39
C GLN A 33 8.19 -36.66 -15.91
N PHE A 34 9.28 -36.88 -15.20
CA PHE A 34 10.07 -35.80 -14.62
C PHE A 34 10.98 -35.22 -15.69
N ARG A 35 10.72 -33.96 -16.08
CA ARG A 35 11.54 -33.20 -17.05
C ARG A 35 11.66 -33.91 -18.41
N ASN A 36 10.57 -34.56 -18.83
CA ASN A 36 10.45 -35.18 -20.14
C ASN A 36 9.09 -34.75 -20.75
N PRO A 37 9.09 -33.93 -21.82
CA PRO A 37 10.25 -33.45 -22.59
C PRO A 37 11.21 -32.58 -21.76
N PRO A 38 12.52 -32.56 -22.10
CA PRO A 38 13.45 -31.62 -21.51
C PRO A 38 13.04 -30.19 -21.87
N PRO A 39 13.43 -29.16 -21.10
CA PRO A 39 12.98 -27.79 -21.35
C PRO A 39 13.23 -27.27 -22.78
N GLY A 40 14.36 -27.63 -23.39
CA GLY A 40 14.70 -27.28 -24.78
C GLY A 40 14.17 -28.24 -25.85
N GLY A 41 13.41 -29.27 -25.46
CA GLY A 41 12.71 -30.16 -26.38
C GLY A 41 11.27 -29.74 -26.65
N ASN A 42 10.78 -28.71 -25.95
CA ASN A 42 9.51 -28.07 -26.28
C ASN A 42 9.70 -27.17 -27.52
N ASP A 43 8.63 -26.94 -28.26
CA ASP A 43 8.65 -26.02 -29.40
C ASP A 43 8.91 -24.59 -28.89
N PRO A 44 10.02 -23.93 -29.29
CA PRO A 44 10.31 -22.57 -28.84
C PRO A 44 9.28 -21.53 -29.32
N LEU A 45 8.45 -21.85 -30.31
CA LEU A 45 7.42 -20.96 -30.86
C LEU A 45 6.05 -21.14 -30.20
N GLU A 46 5.88 -22.12 -29.32
CA GLU A 46 4.61 -22.38 -28.63
C GLU A 46 4.25 -21.26 -27.64
N TYR A 47 5.26 -20.60 -27.06
CA TYR A 47 5.04 -19.55 -26.08
C TYR A 47 4.68 -18.21 -26.72
N THR A 48 3.57 -17.64 -26.27
CA THR A 48 3.17 -16.26 -26.56
C THR A 48 3.17 -15.44 -25.27
N ASP A 49 3.78 -14.26 -25.30
CA ASP A 49 3.81 -13.36 -24.15
C ASP A 49 2.40 -13.06 -23.64
N ALA A 50 2.18 -13.33 -22.35
CA ALA A 50 0.90 -13.05 -21.73
C ALA A 50 0.70 -11.54 -21.59
N VAL A 51 -0.47 -11.06 -22.03
CA VAL A 51 -0.88 -9.67 -21.92
C VAL A 51 -2.17 -9.56 -21.11
N THR A 52 -2.41 -8.41 -20.47
CA THR A 52 -3.59 -8.19 -19.63
C THR A 52 -4.44 -7.06 -20.17
N THR A 53 -5.75 -7.27 -20.33
CA THR A 53 -6.70 -6.18 -20.61
C THR A 53 -7.05 -5.48 -19.30
N PRO A 54 -7.00 -4.13 -19.23
CA PRO A 54 -6.99 -3.18 -20.36
C PRO A 54 -5.60 -2.74 -20.87
N ALA A 55 -4.49 -3.12 -20.22
CA ALA A 55 -3.16 -2.65 -20.58
C ALA A 55 -2.70 -3.04 -22.00
N ALA A 56 -3.21 -4.16 -22.52
CA ALA A 56 -2.91 -4.71 -23.84
C ALA A 56 -3.77 -4.13 -24.97
N ASP A 57 -4.79 -3.32 -24.66
CA ASP A 57 -5.70 -2.82 -25.68
C ASP A 57 -4.98 -1.88 -26.65
N ILE A 58 -5.25 -2.04 -27.94
CA ILE A 58 -4.68 -1.26 -29.04
C ILE A 58 -5.44 0.05 -29.26
N ALA A 59 -6.71 0.11 -28.84
CA ALA A 59 -7.55 1.29 -28.89
C ALA A 59 -7.72 1.89 -27.50
N ASP A 60 -8.00 3.19 -27.41
CA ASP A 60 -8.37 3.91 -26.18
C ASP A 60 -7.44 3.75 -24.96
N ASN A 61 -6.22 3.29 -25.20
CA ASN A 61 -5.24 2.98 -24.16
C ASN A 61 -4.03 3.90 -24.28
N PRO A 62 -4.14 5.23 -24.04
CA PRO A 62 -2.98 6.11 -24.08
C PRO A 62 -2.10 5.95 -22.84
N TYR A 63 -0.76 5.99 -23.01
CA TYR A 63 0.20 5.74 -21.92
C TYR A 63 0.02 6.68 -20.72
N TRP A 64 -0.29 7.96 -20.94
CA TRP A 64 -0.40 8.95 -19.87
C TRP A 64 -1.52 8.65 -18.86
N LYS A 65 -2.57 7.90 -19.23
CA LYS A 65 -3.63 7.46 -18.30
C LYS A 65 -3.16 6.36 -17.34
N ARG A 66 -2.16 5.57 -17.75
CA ARG A 66 -1.60 4.43 -17.02
C ARG A 66 -0.19 4.68 -16.51
N ASP A 67 0.32 5.89 -16.67
CA ASP A 67 1.64 6.29 -16.17
C ASP A 67 1.59 6.53 -14.65
N VAL A 68 1.55 5.43 -13.88
CA VAL A 68 1.58 5.46 -12.41
C VAL A 68 2.90 6.00 -11.87
N ARG A 69 3.98 5.94 -12.67
CA ARG A 69 5.31 6.42 -12.26
C ARG A 69 5.31 7.94 -12.15
N ARG A 70 4.62 8.66 -13.03
CA ARG A 70 4.49 10.12 -12.95
C ARG A 70 3.36 10.59 -12.04
N SER A 71 2.35 9.74 -11.80
CA SER A 71 1.26 10.01 -10.87
C SER A 71 1.56 9.57 -9.44
N TYR A 72 2.80 9.75 -8.98
CA TYR A 72 3.18 9.42 -7.60
C TYR A 72 2.65 10.46 -6.61
N PRO A 73 2.27 10.06 -5.38
CA PRO A 73 1.87 11.00 -4.35
C PRO A 73 3.06 11.88 -3.94
N LYS A 74 2.85 13.20 -3.92
CA LYS A 74 3.88 14.16 -3.51
C LYS A 74 4.05 14.15 -2.00
N LEU A 75 5.29 14.32 -1.53
CA LEU A 75 5.59 14.50 -0.12
C LEU A 75 4.97 15.81 0.40
N SER A 76 4.15 15.72 1.44
CA SER A 76 3.62 16.88 2.14
C SER A 76 4.49 17.18 3.35
N VAL A 77 5.15 18.34 3.34
CA VAL A 77 5.93 18.85 4.49
C VAL A 77 5.12 19.96 5.14
N VAL A 78 4.86 19.82 6.45
CA VAL A 78 4.09 20.81 7.22
C VAL A 78 5.00 21.39 8.29
N THR A 79 5.22 22.70 8.24
CA THR A 79 6.03 23.44 9.21
C THR A 79 5.16 24.03 10.33
N GLN A 80 5.76 24.49 11.43
CA GLN A 80 4.99 25.14 12.50
C GLN A 80 4.18 26.36 12.02
N PRO A 81 4.73 27.27 11.18
CA PRO A 81 3.94 28.34 10.59
C PRO A 81 2.73 27.85 9.78
N ASP A 82 2.86 26.76 9.04
CA ASP A 82 1.75 26.19 8.27
C ASP A 82 0.62 25.70 9.20
N VAL A 83 0.96 25.07 10.32
CA VAL A 83 -0.01 24.64 11.35
C VAL A 83 -0.71 25.85 11.97
N VAL A 84 0.02 26.91 12.32
CA VAL A 84 -0.56 28.16 12.84
C VAL A 84 -1.52 28.78 11.80
N GLY A 85 -1.15 28.71 10.51
CA GLY A 85 -2.05 29.05 9.40
C GLY A 85 -3.36 28.28 9.44
N LEU A 86 -3.27 26.95 9.46
CA LEU A 86 -4.45 26.09 9.50
C LEU A 86 -5.32 26.33 10.75
N LEU A 87 -4.71 26.60 11.90
CA LEU A 87 -5.44 26.88 13.14
C LEU A 87 -6.09 28.26 13.15
N SER A 88 -5.53 29.25 12.47
CA SER A 88 -6.04 30.63 12.44
C SER A 88 -7.15 30.83 11.42
N VAL A 89 -6.93 30.42 10.17
CA VAL A 89 -7.86 30.68 9.05
C VAL A 89 -8.65 29.45 8.58
N GLY A 90 -8.30 28.26 9.07
CA GLY A 90 -8.93 27.01 8.67
C GLY A 90 -8.25 26.37 7.46
N SER A 91 -8.96 25.46 6.81
CA SER A 91 -8.48 24.72 5.63
C SER A 91 -9.39 24.93 4.43
N ALA A 92 -8.97 24.52 3.23
CA ALA A 92 -9.83 24.57 2.05
C ALA A 92 -11.12 23.74 2.21
N ALA A 93 -11.12 22.68 3.04
CA ALA A 93 -12.29 21.85 3.31
C ALA A 93 -13.20 22.42 4.42
N ALA A 94 -12.63 23.21 5.33
CA ALA A 94 -13.32 23.81 6.46
C ALA A 94 -12.72 25.20 6.75
N PRO A 95 -13.06 26.23 5.95
CA PRO A 95 -12.60 27.58 6.16
C PRO A 95 -13.26 28.20 7.39
N LYS A 96 -12.52 29.00 8.16
CA LYS A 96 -13.09 29.82 9.24
C LYS A 96 -13.65 31.11 8.63
N GLU A 97 -14.85 31.04 8.09
CA GLU A 97 -15.50 32.14 7.37
C GLU A 97 -15.61 33.44 8.20
N ASP A 98 -15.70 33.32 9.53
CA ASP A 98 -15.74 34.47 10.43
C ASP A 98 -14.42 35.25 10.51
N VAL A 99 -13.30 34.61 10.16
CA VAL A 99 -11.94 35.14 10.32
C VAL A 99 -11.28 35.39 8.97
N LEU A 100 -11.53 34.54 7.97
CA LEU A 100 -10.90 34.62 6.66
C LEU A 100 -11.51 35.76 5.84
N LYS A 101 -10.71 36.80 5.58
CA LYS A 101 -11.13 37.91 4.71
C LYS A 101 -11.07 37.49 3.23
N ILE A 102 -12.03 37.97 2.43
CA ILE A 102 -12.10 37.68 0.99
C ILE A 102 -11.27 38.70 0.19
N GLY A 103 -10.66 38.25 -0.91
CA GLY A 103 -9.94 39.11 -1.85
C GLY A 103 -8.55 39.52 -1.35
N ASP A 104 -8.12 40.75 -1.68
CA ASP A 104 -6.77 41.21 -1.36
C ASP A 104 -6.52 41.37 0.15
N ALA A 105 -7.58 41.62 0.93
CA ALA A 105 -7.50 41.61 2.38
C ALA A 105 -7.14 40.23 2.95
N GLY A 106 -7.60 39.14 2.31
CA GLY A 106 -7.25 37.77 2.68
C GLY A 106 -5.79 37.43 2.35
N LYS A 107 -5.27 37.92 1.21
CA LYS A 107 -3.85 37.74 0.86
C LYS A 107 -2.94 38.39 1.90
N ASN A 108 -3.26 39.60 2.33
CA ASN A 108 -2.49 40.31 3.36
C ASN A 108 -2.57 39.57 4.71
N GLN A 109 -3.75 39.09 5.07
CA GLN A 109 -3.95 38.29 6.29
C GLN A 109 -3.11 37.01 6.29
N LEU A 110 -2.99 36.31 5.16
CA LEU A 110 -2.15 35.10 5.07
C LEU A 110 -0.65 35.42 5.29
N VAL A 111 -0.20 36.59 4.85
CA VAL A 111 1.18 37.05 5.10
C VAL A 111 1.39 37.36 6.58
N GLU A 112 0.44 38.05 7.22
CA GLU A 112 0.48 38.34 8.67
C GLU A 112 0.50 37.05 9.50
N VAL A 113 -0.35 36.08 9.14
CA VAL A 113 -0.42 34.77 9.80
C VAL A 113 0.87 33.98 9.64
N LYS A 114 1.51 34.05 8.47
CA LYS A 114 2.82 33.41 8.25
C LYS A 114 3.89 34.02 9.17
N GLN A 115 3.93 35.35 9.29
CA GLN A 115 4.85 36.05 10.20
C GLN A 115 4.56 35.74 11.67
N GLU A 116 3.28 35.58 12.04
CA GLU A 116 2.92 35.13 13.38
C GLU A 116 3.38 33.69 13.64
N GLY A 117 3.24 32.82 12.64
CA GLY A 117 3.68 31.44 12.69
C GLY A 117 5.19 31.26 12.91
N GLU A 118 6.01 32.21 12.44
CA GLU A 118 7.47 32.22 12.69
C GLU A 118 7.82 32.39 14.18
N LYS A 119 6.92 32.96 14.99
CA LYS A 119 7.08 33.07 16.45
C LYS A 119 6.90 31.73 17.16
N GLY A 120 6.43 30.71 16.45
CA GLY A 120 6.31 29.34 16.94
C GLY A 120 4.93 29.00 17.48
N LEU A 121 4.59 27.71 17.42
CA LEU A 121 3.27 27.18 17.76
C LEU A 121 2.91 27.35 19.26
N SER A 122 3.90 27.34 20.14
CA SER A 122 3.71 27.55 21.59
C SER A 122 3.11 28.93 21.88
N THR A 123 3.68 29.97 21.29
CA THR A 123 3.20 31.36 21.47
C THR A 123 1.78 31.54 20.96
N TYR A 124 1.41 30.81 19.89
CA TYR A 124 0.06 30.84 19.34
C TYR A 124 -0.97 30.21 20.31
N PHE A 125 -0.64 29.09 20.95
CA PHE A 125 -1.52 28.45 21.95
C PHE A 125 -1.64 29.24 23.24
N GLU A 126 -0.58 29.92 23.69
CA GLU A 126 -0.63 30.80 24.86
C GLU A 126 -1.63 31.94 24.68
N LYS A 127 -1.66 32.53 23.47
CA LYS A 127 -2.63 33.56 23.10
C LYS A 127 -4.03 32.98 22.89
N ASN A 128 -4.15 31.81 22.27
CA ASN A 128 -5.42 31.23 21.83
C ASN A 128 -5.75 29.93 22.58
N LYS A 129 -6.01 30.05 23.90
CA LYS A 129 -6.21 28.92 24.82
C LYS A 129 -7.38 27.98 24.46
N GLY A 130 -8.36 28.46 23.67
CA GLY A 130 -9.51 27.65 23.22
C GLY A 130 -9.27 26.83 21.95
N THR A 131 -8.22 27.14 21.18
CA THR A 131 -7.99 26.53 19.86
C THR A 131 -7.56 25.06 19.96
N PHE A 132 -7.07 24.62 21.13
CA PHE A 132 -6.69 23.23 21.38
C PHE A 132 -7.85 22.24 21.17
N ALA A 133 -9.09 22.63 21.48
CA ALA A 133 -10.27 21.78 21.29
C ALA A 133 -10.50 21.40 19.82
N SER A 134 -10.05 22.23 18.87
CA SER A 134 -10.17 21.94 17.42
C SER A 134 -9.16 20.92 16.90
N VAL A 135 -8.16 20.54 17.70
CA VAL A 135 -7.11 19.58 17.33
C VAL A 135 -7.44 18.16 17.79
N LEU A 136 -8.26 18.03 18.82
CA LEU A 136 -8.66 16.74 19.40
C LEU A 136 -9.79 16.09 18.58
N GLY A 137 -10.08 14.83 18.89
CA GLY A 137 -11.27 14.15 18.39
C GLY A 137 -12.56 14.86 18.84
N SER A 138 -13.68 14.51 18.21
CA SER A 138 -15.01 15.04 18.57
C SER A 138 -15.41 14.75 20.01
N ASP A 139 -14.79 13.74 20.62
CA ASP A 139 -14.91 13.32 22.02
C ASP A 139 -13.96 14.07 22.97
N GLY A 140 -13.12 14.97 22.45
CA GLY A 140 -12.10 15.67 23.21
C GLY A 140 -10.90 14.80 23.58
N LEU A 141 -10.76 13.61 22.99
CA LEU A 141 -9.62 12.72 23.21
C LEU A 141 -8.55 12.89 22.12
N PRO A 142 -7.28 12.57 22.40
CA PRO A 142 -6.24 12.59 21.37
C PRO A 142 -6.50 11.50 20.31
N PRO A 143 -6.13 11.74 19.04
CA PRO A 143 -6.31 10.74 17.98
C PRO A 143 -5.44 9.50 18.25
N LEU A 144 -6.01 8.32 17.99
CA LEU A 144 -5.30 7.06 18.04
C LEU A 144 -4.38 6.89 16.82
N PRO A 145 -3.27 6.13 16.93
CA PRO A 145 -2.42 5.85 15.77
C PRO A 145 -3.23 5.16 14.66
N PRO A 146 -3.18 5.66 13.40
CA PRO A 146 -3.93 5.08 12.31
C PRO A 146 -3.34 3.73 11.88
N SER A 147 -4.20 2.80 11.46
CA SER A 147 -3.79 1.52 10.84
C SER A 147 -4.24 1.50 9.38
N MET A 148 -3.32 1.15 8.49
CA MET A 148 -3.59 1.03 7.05
C MET A 148 -4.40 -0.24 6.71
N ASN A 149 -4.30 -1.29 7.54
CA ASN A 149 -4.99 -2.56 7.37
C ASN A 149 -5.72 -2.92 8.66
N ARG A 150 -6.91 -2.37 8.87
CA ARG A 150 -7.80 -2.81 9.96
C ARG A 150 -8.50 -4.13 9.59
N GLN A 151 -7.75 -5.21 9.49
CA GLN A 151 -8.30 -6.56 9.60
C GLN A 151 -8.00 -7.07 11.00
N GLY A 152 -8.87 -6.73 11.95
CA GLY A 152 -8.62 -7.08 13.36
C GLY A 152 -9.51 -6.30 14.31
N GLY A 153 -10.82 -6.45 14.17
CA GLY A 153 -11.79 -6.19 15.22
C GLY A 153 -12.82 -7.30 15.14
N LYS A 154 -12.74 -8.27 16.05
CA LYS A 154 -13.90 -9.09 16.39
C LYS A 154 -14.95 -8.20 17.03
#